data_AF-A0A850MIP9-F1
#
_entry.id   AF-A0A850MIP9-F1
#
_cell.length_a   1.000
_cell.length_b   1.000
_cell.length_c   1.000
_cell.angle_alpha   90.00
_cell.angle_beta   90.00
_cell.angle_gamma   90.00
#
_symmetry.space_group_name_H-M   'P 1'
#
loop_
_entity.id
_entity.type
_entity.pdbx_description
1 polymer ?
#
loop_
_entity_poly.entity_id
_entity_poly.type
_entity_poly.pdbx_seq_one_letter_code
_entity_poly.pdbx_strand_id
1 'polypeptide(L)'
;MKKKEDTKRAIKKKQIKYKPVPIRELLTEMKNIVELQIDLSYSAVIFQNKEIAEEVMKLEEINHNLTYLAEMNTMLAVRDAADARSLEHVIRIAYMTDKISDAAADIAAIIIRDMGLHPSLQKIIQVTKEPLIKVEVSKKSMFVNNTIGESRIRTKTGADIIAIRRGKENRWIYDPGADTKIKANDILIARGPLAGNQMLNILCGDGKVERPKHEEEDQVQNDLHKLDEKEYKLLKNTEKILSELINKSESMVGLSFSALLFNNYELAEDVIEMEMEVDQLYGKFNEAILELAKIMNEPKDLTGMLQLGISGENISDAAADIAEIVLHGLPIHPVFEMAIAEADETIARVQIEDNSYMANKKFKDLNLPIETGMRVLAIKRNLDWIYNPRRECKIIPGDILIGIGPEEGKGTFIEMASKKK
;
A
#
# COMPACT_ATOMS: atom_id res chain seq x y z
N MET A 1 45.52 33.96 4.81
CA MET A 1 44.13 34.05 5.30
C MET A 1 43.19 34.24 4.10
N LYS A 2 42.64 33.16 3.53
CA LYS A 2 41.55 33.24 2.56
C LYS A 2 40.27 32.84 3.31
N LYS A 3 39.34 33.79 3.44
CA LYS A 3 38.01 33.56 4.02
C LYS A 3 37.29 32.52 3.16
N LYS A 4 36.88 31.42 3.78
CA LYS A 4 35.88 30.50 3.23
C LYS A 4 34.56 31.28 3.19
N GLU A 5 34.01 31.48 2.00
CA GLU A 5 32.64 31.93 1.83
C GLU A 5 31.71 30.78 2.23
N ASP A 6 30.92 31.01 3.29
CA ASP A 6 29.81 30.18 3.70
C ASP A 6 28.75 30.13 2.59
N THR A 7 28.76 29.08 1.78
CA THR A 7 27.63 28.68 0.95
C THR A 7 26.50 28.15 1.83
N LYS A 8 25.75 29.06 2.46
CA LYS A 8 24.41 28.75 2.99
C LYS A 8 23.48 28.47 1.80
N ARG A 9 23.24 27.18 1.50
CA ARG A 9 22.10 26.75 0.66
C ARG A 9 20.84 27.34 1.31
N ALA A 10 20.27 28.37 0.70
CA ALA A 10 18.99 28.91 1.12
C ALA A 10 17.92 27.83 0.94
N ILE A 11 17.44 27.26 2.04
CA ILE A 11 16.24 26.42 2.05
C ILE A 11 15.11 27.33 1.58
N LYS A 12 14.67 27.14 0.33
CA LYS A 12 13.58 27.90 -0.27
C LYS A 12 12.30 27.49 0.47
N LYS A 13 11.87 28.27 1.47
CA LYS A 13 10.63 28.01 2.21
C LYS A 13 9.48 27.88 1.21
N LYS A 14 8.97 26.67 1.00
CA LYS A 14 7.75 26.44 0.20
C LYS A 14 6.60 26.98 1.05
N GLN A 15 6.11 28.16 0.71
CA GLN A 15 4.98 28.76 1.43
C GLN A 15 3.71 28.04 1.00
N ILE A 16 3.10 27.32 1.92
CA ILE A 16 1.85 26.60 1.68
C ILE A 16 0.75 27.65 1.52
N LYS A 17 0.08 27.62 0.37
CA LYS A 17 -1.03 28.53 0.07
C LYS A 17 -2.33 27.79 0.30
N TYR A 18 -3.17 28.37 1.15
CA TYR A 18 -4.53 27.89 1.36
C TYR A 18 -5.28 27.80 0.02
N LYS A 19 -6.02 26.70 -0.16
CA LYS A 19 -7.01 26.49 -1.22
C LYS A 19 -8.24 25.85 -0.58
N PRO A 20 -9.46 26.34 -0.89
CA PRO A 20 -10.68 25.70 -0.42
C PRO A 20 -10.88 24.40 -1.19
N VAL A 21 -10.68 23.27 -0.51
CA VAL A 21 -10.91 21.92 -1.04
C VAL A 21 -11.82 21.20 -0.05
N PRO A 22 -12.87 20.49 -0.51
CA PRO A 22 -13.73 19.73 0.39
C PRO A 22 -12.93 18.71 1.22
N ILE A 23 -13.23 18.60 2.51
CA ILE A 23 -12.58 17.65 3.44
C ILE A 23 -12.63 16.22 2.89
N ARG A 24 -13.77 15.82 2.32
CA ARG A 24 -13.95 14.50 1.70
C ARG A 24 -12.90 14.22 0.63
N GLU A 25 -12.70 15.16 -0.28
CA GLU A 25 -11.75 15.01 -1.39
C GLU A 25 -10.32 14.93 -0.86
N LEU A 26 -9.99 15.75 0.15
CA LEU A 26 -8.68 15.71 0.80
C LEU A 26 -8.40 14.34 1.42
N LEU A 27 -9.29 13.84 2.27
CA LEU A 27 -9.11 12.56 2.95
C LEU A 27 -9.10 11.39 1.96
N THR A 28 -9.92 11.44 0.91
CA THR A 28 -9.94 10.41 -0.14
C THR A 28 -8.62 10.39 -0.90
N GLU A 29 -8.10 11.56 -1.29
CA GLU A 29 -6.81 11.65 -1.97
C GLU A 29 -5.67 11.17 -1.07
N MET A 30 -5.65 11.58 0.21
CA MET A 30 -4.65 11.14 1.19
C MET A 30 -4.66 9.61 1.35
N LYS A 31 -5.84 9.00 1.51
CA LYS A 31 -6.00 7.53 1.54
C LYS A 31 -5.39 6.87 0.29
N ASN A 32 -5.76 7.35 -0.90
CA ASN A 32 -5.28 6.77 -2.15
C ASN A 32 -3.77 6.93 -2.33
N ILE A 33 -3.22 8.05 -1.87
CA ILE A 33 -1.78 8.31 -1.87
C ILE A 33 -1.06 7.29 -0.98
N VAL A 34 -1.48 7.09 0.27
CA VAL A 34 -0.77 6.18 1.19
C VAL A 34 -0.85 4.72 0.74
N GLU A 35 -1.99 4.27 0.23
CA GLU A 35 -2.13 2.92 -0.33
C GLU A 35 -1.15 2.71 -1.51
N LEU A 36 -1.02 3.70 -2.40
CA LEU A 36 -0.06 3.65 -3.50
C LEU A 36 1.39 3.74 -3.01
N GLN A 37 1.68 4.60 -2.03
CA GLN A 37 3.02 4.81 -1.49
C GLN A 37 3.59 3.55 -0.85
N ILE A 38 2.80 2.82 -0.06
CA ILE A 38 3.23 1.57 0.60
C ILE A 38 3.64 0.55 -0.47
N ASP A 39 2.79 0.37 -1.47
CA ASP A 39 3.05 -0.57 -2.57
C ASP A 39 4.31 -0.19 -3.37
N LEU A 40 4.48 1.10 -3.67
CA LEU A 40 5.65 1.64 -4.36
C LEU A 40 6.93 1.56 -3.51
N SER A 41 6.86 1.84 -2.21
CA SER A 41 8.03 1.88 -1.34
C SER A 41 8.64 0.49 -1.18
N TYR A 42 7.81 -0.53 -0.96
CA TYR A 42 8.28 -1.91 -0.97
C TYR A 42 8.83 -2.27 -2.35
N SER A 43 8.11 -1.97 -3.44
CA SER A 43 8.62 -2.22 -4.79
C SER A 43 9.98 -1.56 -5.05
N ALA A 44 10.20 -0.33 -4.58
CA ALA A 44 11.48 0.34 -4.69
C ALA A 44 12.60 -0.46 -4.02
N VAL A 45 12.36 -0.97 -2.81
CA VAL A 45 13.34 -1.79 -2.06
C VAL A 45 13.62 -3.12 -2.75
N ILE A 46 12.57 -3.83 -3.18
CA ILE A 46 12.65 -5.15 -3.82
C ILE A 46 13.49 -5.12 -5.10
N PHE A 47 13.22 -4.11 -5.94
CA PHE A 47 13.81 -3.98 -7.26
C PHE A 47 14.97 -2.98 -7.29
N GLN A 48 15.40 -2.49 -6.12
CA GLN A 48 16.40 -1.43 -5.96
C GLN A 48 16.19 -0.25 -6.92
N ASN A 49 14.94 0.15 -7.10
CA ASN A 49 14.56 1.10 -8.12
C ASN A 49 14.48 2.50 -7.53
N LYS A 50 15.53 3.29 -7.78
CA LYS A 50 15.61 4.69 -7.33
C LYS A 50 14.51 5.57 -7.91
N GLU A 51 14.06 5.35 -9.13
CA GLU A 51 13.00 6.16 -9.74
C GLU A 51 11.65 5.97 -9.06
N ILE A 52 11.36 4.74 -8.60
CA ILE A 52 10.17 4.43 -7.81
C ILE A 52 10.30 5.08 -6.43
N ALA A 53 11.47 4.95 -5.78
CA ALA A 53 11.73 5.60 -4.49
C ALA A 53 11.54 7.13 -4.57
N GLU A 54 12.05 7.78 -5.62
CA GLU A 54 11.86 9.22 -5.85
C GLU A 54 10.39 9.59 -6.11
N GLU A 55 9.58 8.68 -6.63
CA GLU A 55 8.15 8.90 -6.80
C GLU A 55 7.41 8.83 -5.46
N VAL A 56 7.82 7.93 -4.55
CA VAL A 56 7.30 7.87 -3.17
C VAL A 56 7.57 9.18 -2.42
N MET A 57 8.79 9.73 -2.51
CA MET A 57 9.13 11.02 -1.89
C MET A 57 8.27 12.19 -2.42
N LYS A 58 7.86 12.14 -3.69
CA LYS A 58 6.94 13.17 -4.24
C LYS A 58 5.53 13.00 -3.73
N LEU A 59 5.06 11.76 -3.62
CA LEU A 59 3.77 11.45 -3.03
C LEU A 59 3.70 11.91 -1.57
N GLU A 60 4.80 11.75 -0.81
CA GLU A 60 4.92 12.24 0.57
C GLU A 60 4.76 13.76 0.63
N GLU A 61 5.50 14.49 -0.23
CA GLU A 61 5.37 15.95 -0.28
C GLU A 61 3.93 16.37 -0.66
N ILE A 62 3.25 15.63 -1.55
CA ILE A 62 1.85 15.89 -1.89
C ILE A 62 0.98 15.65 -0.65
N ASN A 63 1.16 14.53 0.05
CA ASN A 63 0.38 14.17 1.24
C ASN A 63 0.54 15.21 2.35
N HIS A 64 1.77 15.64 2.66
CA HIS A 64 2.02 16.73 3.62
C HIS A 64 1.19 17.97 3.28
N ASN A 65 1.17 18.38 2.01
CA ASN A 65 0.38 19.53 1.57
C ASN A 65 -1.13 19.32 1.75
N LEU A 66 -1.64 18.10 1.55
CA LEU A 66 -3.04 17.77 1.79
C LEU A 66 -3.37 17.80 3.28
N THR A 67 -2.48 17.31 4.15
CA THR A 67 -2.60 17.39 5.61
C THR A 67 -2.78 18.84 6.05
N TYR A 68 -1.91 19.75 5.59
CA TYR A 68 -2.05 21.18 5.89
C TYR A 68 -3.37 21.79 5.39
N LEU A 69 -3.85 21.37 4.22
CA LEU A 69 -5.14 21.82 3.71
C LEU A 69 -6.30 21.27 4.54
N ALA A 70 -6.23 20.02 4.99
CA ALA A 70 -7.26 19.39 5.83
C ALA A 70 -7.34 20.11 7.19
N GLU A 71 -6.20 20.39 7.81
CA GLU A 71 -6.11 21.17 9.04
C GLU A 71 -6.69 22.58 8.88
N MET A 72 -6.24 23.33 7.86
CA MET A 72 -6.74 24.70 7.63
C MET A 72 -8.25 24.73 7.35
N ASN A 73 -8.76 23.84 6.48
CA ASN A 73 -10.20 23.78 6.19
C ASN A 73 -11.00 23.42 7.45
N THR A 74 -10.47 22.51 8.27
CA THR A 74 -11.10 22.14 9.54
C THR A 74 -11.12 23.31 10.52
N MET A 75 -9.99 23.98 10.74
CA MET A 75 -9.89 25.13 11.66
C MET A 75 -10.80 26.28 11.23
N LEU A 76 -10.97 26.52 9.93
CA LEU A 76 -11.86 27.56 9.40
C LEU A 76 -13.35 27.19 9.54
N ALA A 77 -13.68 25.90 9.61
CA ALA A 77 -15.05 25.41 9.77
C ALA A 77 -15.52 25.41 11.23
N VAL A 78 -14.60 25.29 12.20
CA VAL A 78 -14.92 25.24 13.63
C VAL A 78 -15.35 26.61 14.16
N ARG A 79 -16.57 26.72 14.72
CA ARG A 79 -17.07 27.96 15.34
C ARG A 79 -17.29 27.85 16.85
N ASP A 80 -17.48 26.63 17.36
CA ASP A 80 -17.71 26.37 18.78
C ASP A 80 -17.15 25.00 19.21
N ALA A 81 -17.35 24.66 20.49
CA ALA A 81 -16.86 23.40 21.06
C ALA A 81 -17.58 22.15 20.50
N ALA A 82 -18.81 22.28 19.99
CA ALA A 82 -19.51 21.17 19.36
C ALA A 82 -18.94 20.91 17.96
N ASP A 83 -18.74 21.95 17.16
CA ASP A 83 -18.06 21.86 15.86
C ASP A 83 -16.66 21.25 16.05
N ALA A 84 -15.90 21.69 17.06
CA ALA A 84 -14.57 21.15 17.37
C ALA A 84 -14.60 19.64 17.67
N ARG A 85 -15.55 19.16 18.48
CA ARG A 85 -15.72 17.72 18.74
C ARG A 85 -16.07 16.93 17.48
N SER A 86 -16.87 17.51 16.60
CA SER A 86 -17.30 16.87 15.34
C SER A 86 -16.27 16.93 14.21
N LEU A 87 -15.15 17.62 14.39
CA LEU A 87 -14.13 17.79 13.35
C LEU A 87 -12.74 17.38 13.81
N GLU A 88 -12.54 17.13 15.11
CA GLU A 88 -11.27 16.66 15.67
C GLU A 88 -10.76 15.40 14.97
N HIS A 89 -11.65 14.43 14.71
CA HIS A 89 -11.29 13.19 14.04
C HIS A 89 -10.84 13.41 12.58
N VAL A 90 -11.32 14.45 11.88
CA VAL A 90 -10.81 14.79 10.54
C VAL A 90 -9.31 15.12 10.62
N ILE A 91 -8.91 15.92 11.62
CA ILE A 91 -7.50 16.25 11.87
C ILE A 91 -6.74 14.99 12.25
N ARG A 92 -7.28 14.16 13.16
CA ARG A 92 -6.63 12.91 13.59
C ARG A 92 -6.42 11.96 12.41
N ILE A 93 -7.42 11.74 11.57
CA ILE A 93 -7.31 10.89 10.36
C ILE A 93 -6.26 11.45 9.41
N ALA A 94 -6.29 12.76 9.13
CA ALA A 94 -5.30 13.40 8.26
C ALA A 94 -3.88 13.20 8.80
N TYR A 95 -3.66 13.43 10.10
CA TYR A 95 -2.38 13.25 10.75
C TYR A 95 -1.90 11.80 10.75
N MET A 96 -2.76 10.82 11.05
CA MET A 96 -2.37 9.40 11.00
C MET A 96 -2.10 8.92 9.57
N THR A 97 -2.85 9.43 8.59
CA THR A 97 -2.56 9.17 7.18
C THR A 97 -1.20 9.76 6.79
N ASP A 98 -0.85 10.94 7.31
CA ASP A 98 0.47 11.54 7.15
C ASP A 98 1.59 10.68 7.76
N LYS A 99 1.37 10.11 8.95
CA LYS A 99 2.30 9.16 9.57
C LYS A 99 2.56 7.92 8.72
N ILE A 100 1.52 7.37 8.10
CA ILE A 100 1.66 6.24 7.17
C ILE A 100 2.49 6.66 5.94
N SER A 101 2.22 7.85 5.39
CA SER A 101 3.00 8.42 4.28
C SER A 101 4.48 8.58 4.64
N ASP A 102 4.79 9.14 5.82
CA ASP A 102 6.16 9.32 6.31
C ASP A 102 6.88 7.98 6.43
N ALA A 103 6.23 6.97 7.02
CA ALA A 103 6.81 5.64 7.14
C ALA A 103 7.05 4.98 5.77
N ALA A 104 6.15 5.17 4.81
CA ALA A 104 6.37 4.70 3.44
C ALA A 104 7.55 5.42 2.75
N ALA A 105 7.72 6.72 3.00
CA ALA A 105 8.87 7.48 2.52
C ALA A 105 10.19 7.03 3.16
N ASP A 106 10.17 6.68 4.44
CA ASP A 106 11.32 6.11 5.15
C ASP A 106 11.76 4.76 4.57
N ILE A 107 10.81 3.91 4.14
CA ILE A 107 11.12 2.69 3.38
C ILE A 107 11.81 3.04 2.06
N ALA A 108 11.28 4.00 1.30
CA ALA A 108 11.90 4.44 0.04
C ALA A 108 13.29 5.08 0.26
N ALA A 109 13.49 5.74 1.42
CA ALA A 109 14.75 6.37 1.79
C ALA A 109 15.90 5.37 1.91
N ILE A 110 15.61 4.09 2.18
CA ILE A 110 16.61 2.99 2.15
C ILE A 110 17.35 3.00 0.81
N ILE A 111 16.62 3.13 -0.30
CA ILE A 111 17.20 3.15 -1.65
C ILE A 111 17.81 4.51 -2.00
N ILE A 112 17.17 5.61 -1.59
CA ILE A 112 17.69 6.96 -1.90
C ILE A 112 19.03 7.21 -1.20
N ARG A 113 19.17 6.74 0.03
CA ARG A 113 20.34 6.97 0.90
C ARG A 113 21.34 5.81 0.90
N ASP A 114 21.09 4.77 0.12
CA ASP A 114 21.93 3.56 0.03
C ASP A 114 22.18 2.94 1.43
N MET A 115 21.10 2.81 2.20
CA MET A 115 21.13 2.20 3.53
C MET A 115 21.21 0.69 3.29
N GLY A 116 22.36 0.07 3.55
CA GLY A 116 22.68 -1.31 3.19
C GLY A 116 21.51 -2.29 3.37
N LEU A 117 21.31 -3.13 2.35
CA LEU A 117 20.24 -4.13 2.29
C LEU A 117 20.83 -5.51 2.09
N HIS A 118 20.64 -6.40 3.07
CA HIS A 118 21.14 -7.77 2.97
C HIS A 118 20.54 -8.49 1.73
N PRO A 119 21.35 -9.16 0.88
CA PRO A 119 20.90 -9.73 -0.40
C PRO A 119 19.74 -10.72 -0.31
N SER A 120 19.58 -11.37 0.84
CA SER A 120 18.53 -12.36 1.05
C SER A 120 17.11 -11.74 1.15
N LEU A 121 16.99 -10.47 1.54
CA LEU A 121 15.73 -9.72 1.51
C LEU A 121 15.17 -9.58 0.09
N GLN A 122 16.06 -9.46 -0.91
CA GLN A 122 15.65 -9.37 -2.31
C GLN A 122 14.84 -10.60 -2.73
N LYS A 123 15.16 -11.78 -2.19
CA LYS A 123 14.53 -13.06 -2.57
C LYS A 123 13.16 -13.28 -1.92
N ILE A 124 12.88 -12.72 -0.75
CA ILE A 124 11.62 -12.98 -0.03
C ILE A 124 10.46 -12.25 -0.67
N ILE A 125 10.69 -10.98 -0.98
CA ILE A 125 9.61 -10.09 -1.38
C ILE A 125 9.37 -10.19 -2.92
N GLN A 126 10.39 -10.57 -3.71
CA GLN A 126 10.22 -10.92 -5.13
C GLN A 126 9.26 -12.10 -5.35
N VAL A 127 9.18 -13.04 -4.41
CA VAL A 127 8.35 -14.25 -4.54
C VAL A 127 6.88 -13.95 -4.19
N THR A 128 6.60 -12.94 -3.38
CA THR A 128 5.26 -12.67 -2.87
C THR A 128 4.50 -11.64 -3.70
N LYS A 129 5.17 -10.66 -4.35
CA LYS A 129 4.50 -9.58 -5.10
C LYS A 129 5.08 -9.34 -6.51
N GLU A 130 4.19 -9.01 -7.45
CA GLU A 130 4.58 -8.58 -8.80
C GLU A 130 5.19 -7.17 -8.75
N PRO A 131 6.29 -6.90 -9.49
CA PRO A 131 6.92 -5.59 -9.50
C PRO A 131 5.97 -4.48 -9.92
N LEU A 132 6.07 -3.35 -9.21
CA LEU A 132 5.63 -2.07 -9.74
C LEU A 132 6.74 -1.41 -10.54
N ILE A 133 6.36 -0.74 -11.62
CA ILE A 133 7.24 0.13 -12.39
C ILE A 133 6.58 1.46 -12.65
N LYS A 134 7.42 2.47 -12.86
CA LYS A 134 7.04 3.78 -13.37
C LYS A 134 7.39 3.85 -14.86
N VAL A 135 6.44 4.29 -15.68
CA VAL A 135 6.60 4.37 -17.13
C VAL A 135 6.12 5.72 -17.64
N GLU A 136 6.99 6.45 -18.33
CA GLU A 136 6.59 7.69 -19.01
C GLU A 136 6.07 7.39 -20.42
N VAL A 137 4.88 7.90 -20.75
CA VAL A 137 4.27 7.73 -22.07
C VAL A 137 4.84 8.75 -23.05
N SER A 138 5.72 8.29 -23.92
CA SER A 138 6.23 9.05 -25.05
C SER A 138 5.10 9.55 -25.97
N LYS A 139 5.30 10.72 -26.58
CA LYS A 139 4.42 11.25 -27.64
C LYS A 139 4.29 10.30 -28.85
N LYS A 140 5.23 9.37 -29.03
CA LYS A 140 5.25 8.39 -30.11
C LYS A 140 4.66 7.03 -29.70
N SER A 141 4.23 6.86 -28.45
CA SER A 141 3.70 5.59 -27.99
C SER A 141 2.43 5.22 -28.75
N MET A 142 2.29 3.93 -29.05
CA MET A 142 1.09 3.38 -29.68
C MET A 142 -0.16 3.43 -28.78
N PHE A 143 0.00 3.77 -27.50
CA PHE A 143 -1.10 3.88 -26.54
C PHE A 143 -1.66 5.30 -26.42
N VAL A 144 -1.01 6.31 -27.02
CA VAL A 144 -1.49 7.70 -26.96
C VAL A 144 -2.87 7.82 -27.60
N ASN A 145 -3.80 8.44 -26.89
CA ASN A 145 -5.21 8.67 -27.23
C ASN A 145 -6.11 7.42 -27.25
N ASN A 146 -5.58 6.23 -26.97
CA ASN A 146 -6.38 5.03 -26.79
C ASN A 146 -6.82 4.90 -25.34
N THR A 147 -7.93 4.20 -25.09
CA THR A 147 -8.32 3.81 -23.73
C THR A 147 -7.47 2.63 -23.23
N ILE A 148 -7.42 2.42 -21.92
CA ILE A 148 -6.74 1.25 -21.33
C ILE A 148 -7.34 -0.05 -21.89
N GLY A 149 -8.67 -0.11 -22.03
CA GLY A 149 -9.40 -1.25 -22.57
C GLY A 149 -9.07 -1.53 -24.04
N GLU A 150 -9.02 -0.50 -24.88
CA GLU A 150 -8.62 -0.61 -26.29
C GLU A 150 -7.16 -1.02 -26.45
N SER A 151 -6.29 -0.49 -25.57
CA SER A 151 -4.86 -0.74 -25.61
C SER A 151 -4.52 -2.21 -25.30
N ARG A 152 -5.40 -2.91 -24.57
CA ARG A 152 -5.25 -4.30 -24.12
C ARG A 152 -3.88 -4.55 -23.48
N ILE A 153 -3.40 -3.59 -22.67
CA ILE A 153 -2.06 -3.60 -22.09
C ILE A 153 -1.85 -4.90 -21.31
N ARG A 154 -2.75 -5.21 -20.37
CA ARG A 154 -2.69 -6.44 -19.58
C ARG A 154 -2.62 -7.70 -20.43
N THR A 155 -3.34 -7.80 -21.53
CA THR A 155 -3.28 -8.97 -22.41
C THR A 155 -1.97 -9.06 -23.18
N LYS A 156 -1.40 -7.91 -23.60
CA LYS A 156 -0.18 -7.85 -24.40
C LYS A 156 1.09 -8.02 -23.57
N THR A 157 1.10 -7.47 -22.37
CA THR A 157 2.30 -7.39 -21.53
C THR A 157 2.16 -8.20 -20.24
N GLY A 158 0.94 -8.50 -19.78
CA GLY A 158 0.72 -9.02 -18.44
C GLY A 158 0.76 -7.95 -17.34
N ALA A 159 1.07 -6.69 -17.70
CA ALA A 159 1.11 -5.58 -16.76
C ALA A 159 -0.24 -4.89 -16.65
N ASP A 160 -0.59 -4.50 -15.44
CA ASP A 160 -1.80 -3.81 -15.06
C ASP A 160 -1.49 -2.36 -14.68
N ILE A 161 -2.26 -1.41 -15.19
CA ILE A 161 -2.05 0.00 -14.85
C ILE A 161 -2.82 0.30 -13.58
N ILE A 162 -2.13 0.58 -12.47
CA ILE A 162 -2.76 0.82 -11.17
C ILE A 162 -2.94 2.30 -10.87
N ALA A 163 -2.13 3.18 -11.48
CA ALA A 163 -2.29 4.62 -11.35
C ALA A 163 -1.73 5.37 -12.57
N ILE A 164 -2.27 6.55 -12.84
CA ILE A 164 -1.78 7.47 -13.87
C ILE A 164 -1.57 8.85 -13.25
N ARG A 165 -0.34 9.35 -13.29
CA ARG A 165 -0.06 10.76 -13.00
C ARG A 165 -0.06 11.56 -14.30
N ARG A 166 -0.84 12.63 -14.33
CA ARG A 166 -1.09 13.45 -15.51
C ARG A 166 -0.84 14.94 -15.27
N GLY A 167 -0.10 15.53 -16.20
CA GLY A 167 0.06 16.98 -16.31
C GLY A 167 1.00 17.59 -15.27
N LYS A 168 1.17 18.92 -15.35
CA LYS A 168 2.10 19.68 -14.49
C LYS A 168 1.60 19.87 -13.06
N GLU A 169 0.30 19.70 -12.85
CA GLU A 169 -0.34 19.80 -11.53
C GLU A 169 -0.33 18.46 -10.77
N ASN A 170 0.34 17.43 -11.31
CA ASN A 170 0.42 16.09 -10.70
C ASN A 170 -0.95 15.49 -10.37
N ARG A 171 -1.93 15.66 -11.26
CA ARG A 171 -3.25 15.04 -11.07
C ARG A 171 -3.11 13.53 -11.18
N TRP A 172 -3.51 12.82 -10.14
CA TRP A 172 -3.53 11.36 -10.12
C TRP A 172 -4.89 10.82 -10.57
N ILE A 173 -4.84 9.62 -11.17
CA ILE A 173 -5.99 8.79 -11.49
C ILE A 173 -5.64 7.42 -10.93
N TYR A 174 -6.23 7.08 -9.79
CA TYR A 174 -6.05 5.79 -9.11
C TYR A 174 -7.05 4.77 -9.65
N ASP A 175 -6.64 3.50 -9.72
CA ASP A 175 -7.43 2.38 -10.25
C ASP A 175 -8.19 2.72 -11.55
N PRO A 176 -7.46 3.12 -12.61
CA PRO A 176 -8.08 3.65 -13.81
C PRO A 176 -8.91 2.58 -14.55
N GLY A 177 -10.18 2.90 -14.81
CA GLY A 177 -11.10 2.05 -15.55
C GLY A 177 -10.71 1.84 -17.02
N ALA A 178 -11.35 0.84 -17.66
CA ALA A 178 -11.08 0.47 -19.06
C ALA A 178 -11.33 1.61 -20.06
N ASP A 179 -12.17 2.58 -19.73
CA ASP A 179 -12.51 3.77 -20.50
C ASP A 179 -11.49 4.92 -20.33
N THR A 180 -10.57 4.81 -19.37
CA THR A 180 -9.55 5.83 -19.12
C THR A 180 -8.62 5.96 -20.33
N LYS A 181 -8.59 7.15 -20.95
CA LYS A 181 -7.69 7.45 -22.06
C LYS A 181 -6.26 7.70 -21.59
N ILE A 182 -5.28 7.10 -22.24
CA ILE A 182 -3.85 7.36 -22.04
C ILE A 182 -3.44 8.55 -22.91
N LYS A 183 -2.70 9.51 -22.34
CA LYS A 183 -2.23 10.72 -23.01
C LYS A 183 -0.70 10.75 -23.04
N ALA A 184 -0.16 11.49 -24.00
CA ALA A 184 1.28 11.72 -24.05
C ALA A 184 1.76 12.47 -22.79
N ASN A 185 2.94 12.07 -22.30
CA ASN A 185 3.58 12.49 -21.05
C ASN A 185 2.78 12.13 -19.77
N ASP A 186 1.82 11.21 -19.88
CA ASP A 186 1.32 10.52 -18.69
C ASP A 186 2.45 9.69 -18.07
N ILE A 187 2.42 9.55 -16.75
CA ILE A 187 3.29 8.63 -16.03
C ILE A 187 2.40 7.52 -15.50
N LEU A 188 2.57 6.33 -16.06
CA LEU A 188 1.85 5.13 -15.66
C LEU A 188 2.61 4.45 -14.53
N ILE A 189 1.89 4.11 -13.47
CA ILE A 189 2.35 3.14 -12.50
C ILE A 189 1.70 1.81 -12.85
N ALA A 190 2.53 0.81 -13.11
CA ALA A 190 2.07 -0.49 -13.58
C ALA A 190 2.61 -1.63 -12.73
N ARG A 191 1.76 -2.63 -12.48
CA ARG A 191 2.06 -3.87 -11.75
C ARG A 191 2.09 -5.04 -12.72
N GLY A 192 3.11 -5.87 -12.67
CA GLY A 192 3.12 -7.08 -13.48
C GLY A 192 4.44 -7.83 -13.45
N PRO A 193 4.53 -8.97 -14.16
CA PRO A 193 5.77 -9.73 -14.29
C PRO A 193 6.90 -8.86 -14.85
N LEU A 194 8.15 -9.11 -14.44
CA LEU A 194 9.33 -8.35 -14.89
C LEU A 194 9.40 -8.20 -16.43
N ALA A 195 9.24 -9.30 -17.16
CA ALA A 195 9.22 -9.30 -18.62
C ALA A 195 8.07 -8.44 -19.19
N GLY A 196 6.91 -8.49 -18.53
CA GLY A 196 5.74 -7.69 -18.91
C GLY A 196 5.93 -6.20 -18.69
N ASN A 197 6.52 -5.85 -17.56
CA ASN A 197 6.89 -4.50 -17.19
C ASN A 197 7.94 -3.90 -18.16
N GLN A 198 8.96 -4.68 -18.52
CA GLN A 198 9.93 -4.27 -19.55
C GLN A 198 9.26 -4.03 -20.91
N MET A 199 8.38 -4.96 -21.33
CA MET A 199 7.61 -4.82 -22.56
C MET A 199 6.73 -3.56 -22.54
N LEU A 200 6.07 -3.29 -21.42
CA LEU A 200 5.26 -2.08 -21.25
C LEU A 200 6.11 -0.81 -21.39
N ASN A 201 7.28 -0.77 -20.75
CA ASN A 201 8.18 0.38 -20.86
C ASN A 201 8.61 0.64 -22.31
N ILE A 202 8.92 -0.43 -23.07
CA ILE A 202 9.27 -0.33 -24.49
C ILE A 202 8.10 0.23 -25.33
N LEU A 203 6.89 -0.27 -25.11
CA LEU A 203 5.70 0.13 -25.88
C LEU A 203 5.20 1.54 -25.53
N CYS A 204 5.45 2.00 -24.30
CA CYS A 204 5.15 3.36 -23.83
C CYS A 204 6.26 4.36 -24.14
N GLY A 205 7.52 3.92 -24.21
CA GLY A 205 8.68 4.78 -24.42
C GLY A 205 8.94 5.13 -25.89
N ASP A 206 10.17 5.59 -26.17
CA ASP A 206 10.69 5.79 -27.54
C ASP A 206 11.40 4.53 -28.10
N GLY A 207 11.23 3.38 -27.44
CA GLY A 207 11.90 2.12 -27.78
C GLY A 207 13.30 1.95 -27.17
N LYS A 208 13.76 2.87 -26.30
CA LYS A 208 15.01 2.69 -25.57
C LYS A 208 14.81 1.77 -24.38
N VAL A 209 15.60 0.69 -24.36
CA VAL A 209 15.75 -0.19 -23.21
C VAL A 209 16.82 0.43 -22.33
N GLU A 210 16.43 1.04 -21.20
CA GLU A 210 17.37 1.09 -20.08
C GLU A 210 17.52 -0.35 -19.59
N ARG A 211 18.66 -0.96 -19.91
CA ARG A 211 19.00 -2.24 -19.33
C ARG A 211 19.05 -2.01 -17.81
N PRO A 212 18.32 -2.78 -16.99
CA PRO A 212 18.66 -2.84 -15.58
C PRO A 212 20.16 -3.14 -15.52
N LYS A 213 20.89 -2.40 -14.68
CA LYS A 213 22.29 -2.72 -14.39
C LYS A 213 22.31 -4.06 -13.66
N HIS A 214 22.19 -5.16 -14.38
CA HIS A 214 22.55 -6.49 -13.90
C HIS A 214 24.07 -6.59 -13.98
N GLU A 215 24.74 -5.82 -13.13
CA GLU A 215 25.97 -6.28 -12.49
C GLU A 215 25.44 -6.75 -11.13
N GLU A 216 24.95 -7.98 -10.97
CA GLU A 216 25.66 -8.99 -10.17
C GLU A 216 24.76 -10.26 -9.98
N GLU A 217 24.03 -10.73 -11.00
CA GLU A 217 23.24 -11.98 -10.83
C GLU A 217 24.12 -13.23 -10.61
N ASP A 218 25.38 -13.19 -11.04
CA ASP A 218 26.33 -14.31 -10.88
C ASP A 218 27.19 -14.25 -9.60
N GLN A 219 27.07 -13.22 -8.75
CA GLN A 219 27.85 -13.12 -7.50
C GLN A 219 27.07 -13.48 -6.23
N VAL A 220 25.74 -13.27 -6.19
CA VAL A 220 24.92 -13.55 -5.00
C VAL A 220 24.81 -15.06 -4.67
N GLN A 221 25.03 -15.93 -5.67
CA GLN A 221 25.06 -17.38 -5.45
C GLN A 221 26.29 -17.86 -4.66
N ASN A 222 27.38 -17.07 -4.64
CA ASN A 222 28.64 -17.49 -4.02
C ASN A 222 28.81 -17.06 -2.55
N ASP A 223 28.02 -16.12 -2.03
CA ASP A 223 28.16 -15.66 -0.63
C ASP A 223 27.18 -16.30 0.37
N LEU A 224 26.05 -16.87 -0.09
CA LEU A 224 25.17 -17.66 0.78
C LEU A 224 25.80 -18.99 1.22
N HIS A 225 26.82 -19.47 0.50
CA HIS A 225 27.55 -20.71 0.81
C HIS A 225 28.66 -20.54 1.88
N LYS A 226 28.82 -19.36 2.48
CA LYS A 226 29.78 -19.10 3.57
C LYS A 226 29.16 -18.95 4.96
N LEU A 227 27.83 -18.92 5.06
CA LEU A 227 27.13 -18.80 6.34
C LEU A 227 27.10 -20.17 7.04
N ASP A 228 27.40 -20.20 8.34
CA ASP A 228 27.19 -21.38 9.17
C ASP A 228 25.68 -21.73 9.23
N GLU A 229 25.34 -23.00 9.45
CA GLU A 229 23.95 -23.50 9.45
C GLU A 229 23.08 -22.72 10.46
N LYS A 230 23.68 -22.33 11.58
CA LYS A 230 23.05 -21.52 12.62
C LYS A 230 22.74 -20.09 12.14
N GLU A 231 23.66 -19.46 11.41
CA GLU A 231 23.53 -18.10 10.90
C GLU A 231 22.44 -18.02 9.83
N TYR A 232 22.45 -18.99 8.90
CA TYR A 232 21.41 -19.10 7.88
C TYR A 232 20.02 -19.28 8.49
N LYS A 233 19.90 -20.11 9.54
CA LYS A 233 18.62 -20.32 10.24
C LYS A 233 18.12 -19.06 10.95
N LEU A 234 19.01 -18.31 11.60
CA LEU A 234 18.65 -17.06 12.28
C LEU A 234 18.24 -15.98 11.27
N LEU A 235 18.98 -15.84 10.17
CA LEU A 235 18.64 -14.94 9.07
C LEU A 235 17.26 -15.29 8.50
N LYS A 236 17.01 -16.56 8.15
CA LYS A 236 15.71 -17.02 7.65
C LYS A 236 14.55 -16.79 8.60
N ASN A 237 14.79 -16.93 9.90
CA ASN A 237 13.77 -16.63 10.92
C ASN A 237 13.48 -15.12 10.99
N THR A 238 14.52 -14.28 11.01
CA THR A 238 14.40 -12.81 11.03
C THR A 238 13.62 -12.31 9.82
N GLU A 239 13.96 -12.84 8.65
CA GLU A 239 13.29 -12.62 7.38
C GLU A 239 11.80 -12.95 7.42
N LYS A 240 11.46 -14.11 7.98
CA LYS A 240 10.07 -14.56 8.10
C LYS A 240 9.28 -13.61 8.99
N ILE A 241 9.81 -13.26 10.17
CA ILE A 241 9.16 -12.34 11.11
C ILE A 241 8.94 -10.98 10.44
N LEU A 242 9.97 -10.44 9.77
CA LEU A 242 9.86 -9.16 9.06
C LEU A 242 8.80 -9.20 7.95
N SER A 243 8.73 -10.30 7.20
CA SER A 243 7.71 -10.45 6.16
C SER A 243 6.29 -10.50 6.75
N GLU A 244 6.09 -11.17 7.89
CA GLU A 244 4.80 -11.22 8.58
C GLU A 244 4.40 -9.83 9.09
N LEU A 245 5.33 -9.09 9.70
CA LEU A 245 5.14 -7.72 10.16
C LEU A 245 4.72 -6.79 9.01
N ILE A 246 5.45 -6.83 7.88
CA ILE A 246 5.14 -6.02 6.69
C ILE A 246 3.74 -6.34 6.14
N ASN A 247 3.41 -7.62 6.00
CA ASN A 247 2.12 -8.01 5.41
C ASN A 247 0.93 -7.64 6.31
N LYS A 248 1.10 -7.74 7.64
CA LYS A 248 0.08 -7.36 8.62
C LYS A 248 -0.12 -5.85 8.67
N SER A 249 0.96 -5.07 8.81
CA SER A 249 0.89 -3.60 8.83
C SER A 249 0.22 -3.05 7.56
N GLU A 250 0.54 -3.58 6.38
CA GLU A 250 -0.14 -3.20 5.13
C GLU A 250 -1.64 -3.54 5.15
N SER A 251 -2.00 -4.75 5.62
CA SER A 251 -3.40 -5.17 5.70
C SER A 251 -4.21 -4.31 6.68
N MET A 252 -3.59 -3.88 7.78
CA MET A 252 -4.22 -3.00 8.77
C MET A 252 -4.62 -1.66 8.17
N VAL A 253 -3.83 -1.06 7.28
CA VAL A 253 -4.15 0.23 6.64
C VAL A 253 -5.46 0.14 5.86
N GLY A 254 -5.59 -0.88 5.02
CA GLY A 254 -6.80 -1.08 4.22
C GLY A 254 -8.04 -1.39 5.07
N LEU A 255 -7.86 -2.21 6.11
CA LEU A 255 -8.92 -2.55 7.05
C LEU A 255 -9.35 -1.36 7.93
N SER A 256 -8.42 -0.52 8.38
CA SER A 256 -8.73 0.64 9.23
C SER A 256 -9.52 1.70 8.47
N PHE A 257 -9.12 2.01 7.22
CA PHE A 257 -9.91 2.89 6.36
C PHE A 257 -11.27 2.30 6.02
N SER A 258 -11.38 0.97 5.87
CA SER A 258 -12.66 0.32 5.65
C SER A 258 -13.54 0.37 6.90
N ALA A 259 -12.98 0.12 8.08
CA ALA A 259 -13.67 0.24 9.36
C ALA A 259 -14.22 1.66 9.55
N LEU A 260 -13.40 2.68 9.28
CA LEU A 260 -13.81 4.07 9.31
C LEU A 260 -14.88 4.39 8.27
N LEU A 261 -14.67 3.98 7.01
CA LEU A 261 -15.58 4.29 5.91
C LEU A 261 -16.95 3.68 6.17
N PHE A 262 -17.04 2.46 6.68
CA PHE A 262 -18.32 1.77 6.89
C PHE A 262 -18.82 1.84 8.34
N ASN A 263 -18.17 2.63 9.20
CA ASN A 263 -18.44 2.72 10.63
C ASN A 263 -18.59 1.32 11.29
N ASN A 264 -17.65 0.42 10.97
CA ASN A 264 -17.73 -1.00 11.32
C ASN A 264 -16.84 -1.31 12.53
N TYR A 265 -17.47 -1.49 13.69
CA TYR A 265 -16.80 -1.80 14.95
C TYR A 265 -16.05 -3.12 14.93
N GLU A 266 -16.61 -4.18 14.33
CA GLU A 266 -15.94 -5.49 14.28
C GLU A 266 -14.61 -5.44 13.51
N LEU A 267 -14.56 -4.69 12.39
CA LEU A 267 -13.31 -4.48 11.66
C LEU A 267 -12.34 -3.60 12.43
N ALA A 268 -12.82 -2.60 13.17
CA ALA A 268 -11.95 -1.79 14.00
C ALA A 268 -11.32 -2.63 15.13
N GLU A 269 -12.10 -3.50 15.78
CA GLU A 269 -11.58 -4.47 16.76
C GLU A 269 -10.55 -5.42 16.14
N ASP A 270 -10.84 -5.98 14.95
CA ASP A 270 -9.89 -6.82 14.22
C ASP A 270 -8.56 -6.08 13.95
N VAL A 271 -8.57 -4.78 13.64
CA VAL A 271 -7.35 -3.98 13.45
C VAL A 271 -6.57 -3.82 14.76
N ILE A 272 -7.25 -3.59 15.89
CA ILE A 272 -6.58 -3.52 17.20
C ILE A 272 -6.00 -4.88 17.59
N GLU A 273 -6.69 -6.00 17.29
CA GLU A 273 -6.11 -7.34 17.46
C GLU A 273 -4.82 -7.52 16.65
N MET A 274 -4.82 -7.03 15.41
CA MET A 274 -3.65 -7.09 14.54
C MET A 274 -2.48 -6.24 15.04
N GLU A 275 -2.74 -5.06 15.64
CA GLU A 275 -1.69 -4.21 16.24
C GLU A 275 -0.95 -4.98 17.34
N MET A 276 -1.68 -5.60 18.27
CA MET A 276 -1.07 -6.38 19.35
C MET A 276 -0.20 -7.54 18.83
N GLU A 277 -0.58 -8.13 17.69
CA GLU A 277 0.22 -9.15 17.03
C GLU A 277 1.47 -8.57 16.34
N VAL A 278 1.34 -7.39 15.74
CA VAL A 278 2.46 -6.67 15.11
C VAL A 278 3.47 -6.24 16.16
N ASP A 279 3.06 -5.70 17.30
CA ASP A 279 3.93 -5.37 18.45
C ASP A 279 4.78 -6.58 18.88
N GLN A 280 4.14 -7.75 18.99
CA GLN A 280 4.83 -8.99 19.35
C GLN A 280 5.83 -9.43 18.28
N LEU A 281 5.47 -9.28 17.00
CA LEU A 281 6.38 -9.57 15.88
C LEU A 281 7.55 -8.59 15.86
N TYR A 282 7.30 -7.30 16.10
CA TYR A 282 8.32 -6.26 16.14
C TYR A 282 9.30 -6.48 17.30
N GLY A 283 8.80 -6.84 18.48
CA GLY A 283 9.64 -7.25 19.62
C GLY A 283 10.56 -8.43 19.27
N LYS A 284 10.00 -9.51 18.70
CA LYS A 284 10.78 -10.68 18.25
C LYS A 284 11.77 -10.33 17.14
N PHE A 285 11.38 -9.44 16.22
CA PHE A 285 12.23 -8.96 15.15
C PHE A 285 13.45 -8.21 15.71
N ASN A 286 13.22 -7.32 16.68
CA ASN A 286 14.30 -6.57 17.34
C ASN A 286 15.28 -7.50 18.06
N GLU A 287 14.81 -8.54 18.74
CA GLU A 287 15.71 -9.55 19.31
C GLU A 287 16.51 -10.28 18.22
N ALA A 288 15.83 -10.74 17.16
CA ALA A 288 16.44 -11.52 16.09
C ALA A 288 17.50 -10.72 15.31
N ILE A 289 17.23 -9.45 14.99
CA ILE A 289 18.16 -8.59 14.26
C ILE A 289 19.39 -8.23 15.11
N LEU A 290 19.23 -8.07 16.43
CA LEU A 290 20.36 -7.84 17.34
C LEU A 290 21.25 -9.08 17.46
N GLU A 291 20.67 -10.28 17.53
CA GLU A 291 21.45 -11.52 17.49
C GLU A 291 22.17 -11.70 16.15
N LEU A 292 21.51 -11.36 15.04
CA LEU A 292 22.10 -11.40 13.71
C LEU A 292 23.27 -10.41 13.58
N ALA A 293 23.16 -9.22 14.16
CA ALA A 293 24.23 -8.23 14.16
C ALA A 293 25.51 -8.69 14.89
N LYS A 294 25.41 -9.62 15.85
CA LYS A 294 26.58 -10.18 16.57
C LYS A 294 27.43 -11.11 15.71
N ILE A 295 26.80 -11.76 14.74
CA ILE A 295 27.43 -12.81 13.91
C ILE A 295 27.78 -12.30 12.51
N MET A 296 27.12 -11.24 12.03
CA MET A 296 27.39 -10.69 10.70
C MET A 296 28.70 -9.91 10.65
N ASN A 297 29.45 -10.14 9.57
CA ASN A 297 30.70 -9.42 9.29
C ASN A 297 30.47 -7.92 9.04
N GLU A 298 29.36 -7.57 8.39
CA GLU A 298 29.00 -6.19 8.05
C GLU A 298 27.60 -5.87 8.62
N PRO A 299 27.48 -5.53 9.91
CA PRO A 299 26.17 -5.25 10.54
C PRO A 299 25.41 -4.09 9.90
N LYS A 300 26.12 -3.19 9.19
CA LYS A 300 25.50 -2.09 8.44
C LYS A 300 24.51 -2.58 7.38
N ASP A 301 24.66 -3.79 6.86
CA ASP A 301 23.78 -4.38 5.84
C ASP A 301 22.40 -4.78 6.41
N LEU A 302 22.25 -4.74 7.75
CA LEU A 302 20.99 -4.90 8.45
C LEU A 302 20.21 -3.60 8.60
N THR A 303 20.79 -2.45 8.25
CA THR A 303 20.13 -1.14 8.42
C THR A 303 18.82 -1.10 7.64
N GLY A 304 18.79 -1.61 6.41
CA GLY A 304 17.57 -1.70 5.63
C GLY A 304 16.50 -2.60 6.28
N MET A 305 16.89 -3.73 6.86
CA MET A 305 15.95 -4.59 7.61
C MET A 305 15.36 -3.85 8.81
N LEU A 306 16.22 -3.21 9.60
CA LEU A 306 15.79 -2.44 10.77
C LEU A 306 14.81 -1.34 10.38
N GLN A 307 15.13 -0.59 9.33
CA GLN A 307 14.26 0.48 8.83
C GLN A 307 12.91 -0.06 8.34
N LEU A 308 12.88 -1.22 7.65
CA LEU A 308 11.63 -1.87 7.26
C LEU A 308 10.78 -2.25 8.47
N GLY A 309 11.40 -2.80 9.52
CA GLY A 309 10.70 -3.14 10.78
C GLY A 309 10.11 -1.90 11.46
N ILE A 310 10.91 -0.86 11.66
CA ILE A 310 10.46 0.41 12.26
C ILE A 310 9.31 1.03 11.46
N SER A 311 9.43 1.03 10.13
CA SER A 311 8.42 1.65 9.27
C SER A 311 7.13 0.84 9.28
N GLY A 312 7.23 -0.50 9.30
CA GLY A 312 6.06 -1.37 9.42
C GLY A 312 5.31 -1.17 10.75
N GLU A 313 6.03 -1.02 11.86
CA GLU A 313 5.46 -0.67 13.16
C GLU A 313 4.74 0.69 13.13
N ASN A 314 5.41 1.72 12.61
CA ASN A 314 4.80 3.05 12.52
C ASN A 314 3.53 3.05 11.64
N ILE A 315 3.48 2.19 10.61
CA ILE A 315 2.29 2.01 9.76
C ILE A 315 1.18 1.31 10.54
N SER A 316 1.47 0.26 11.31
CA SER A 316 0.47 -0.44 12.12
C SER A 316 -0.11 0.45 13.21
N ASP A 317 0.73 1.21 13.91
CA ASP A 317 0.30 2.14 14.98
C ASP A 317 -0.68 3.18 14.42
N ALA A 318 -0.32 3.82 13.30
CA ALA A 318 -1.16 4.80 12.66
C ALA A 318 -2.47 4.20 12.13
N ALA A 319 -2.46 2.95 11.65
CA ALA A 319 -3.66 2.25 11.24
C ALA A 319 -4.57 1.90 12.43
N ALA A 320 -4.00 1.48 13.56
CA ALA A 320 -4.71 1.24 14.80
C ALA A 320 -5.35 2.51 15.35
N ASP A 321 -4.62 3.64 15.33
CA ASP A 321 -5.15 4.95 15.70
C ASP A 321 -6.35 5.38 14.85
N ILE A 322 -6.36 5.07 13.55
CA ILE A 322 -7.52 5.30 12.68
C ILE A 322 -8.71 4.41 13.09
N ALA A 323 -8.47 3.14 13.41
CA ALA A 323 -9.51 2.23 13.86
C ALA A 323 -10.10 2.62 15.23
N GLU A 324 -9.28 3.15 16.14
CA GLU A 324 -9.71 3.57 17.47
C GLU A 324 -10.76 4.70 17.43
N ILE A 325 -10.73 5.55 16.40
CA ILE A 325 -11.75 6.59 16.15
C ILE A 325 -13.15 5.98 16.07
N VAL A 326 -13.27 4.80 15.43
CA VAL A 326 -14.54 4.05 15.32
C VAL A 326 -14.94 3.48 16.68
N LEU A 327 -14.00 2.86 17.40
CA LEU A 327 -14.25 2.21 18.69
C LEU A 327 -14.74 3.18 19.78
N HIS A 328 -14.20 4.39 19.81
CA HIS A 328 -14.61 5.41 20.78
C HIS A 328 -16.01 6.00 20.52
N GLY A 329 -16.68 5.62 19.41
CA GLY A 329 -18.05 6.02 19.11
C GLY A 329 -18.24 7.54 19.07
N LEU A 330 -17.18 8.27 18.73
CA LEU A 330 -17.23 9.72 18.60
C LEU A 330 -18.15 10.08 17.43
N PRO A 331 -18.91 11.17 17.51
CA PRO A 331 -19.79 11.60 16.42
C PRO A 331 -18.92 11.90 15.19
N ILE A 332 -18.94 10.99 14.23
CA ILE A 332 -18.21 11.12 12.97
C ILE A 332 -18.88 12.22 12.16
N HIS A 333 -18.09 13.08 11.52
CA HIS A 333 -18.62 14.19 10.75
C HIS A 333 -19.55 13.65 9.64
N PRO A 334 -20.69 14.30 9.35
CA PRO A 334 -21.67 13.82 8.36
C PRO A 334 -21.12 13.54 6.97
N VAL A 335 -19.92 14.03 6.65
CA VAL A 335 -19.22 13.75 5.39
C VAL A 335 -18.93 12.25 5.20
N PHE A 336 -18.70 11.51 6.29
CA PHE A 336 -18.50 10.07 6.24
C PHE A 336 -19.82 9.33 6.05
N GLU A 337 -20.89 9.75 6.75
CA GLU A 337 -22.24 9.22 6.53
C GLU A 337 -22.71 9.43 5.09
N MET A 338 -22.43 10.60 4.51
CA MET A 338 -22.71 10.88 3.10
C MET A 338 -21.88 9.99 2.17
N ALA A 339 -20.61 9.74 2.48
CA ALA A 339 -19.77 8.85 1.68
C ALA A 339 -20.28 7.40 1.70
N ILE A 340 -20.77 6.92 2.85
CA ILE A 340 -21.43 5.61 3.00
C ILE A 340 -22.70 5.56 2.15
N ALA A 341 -23.58 6.56 2.32
CA ALA A 341 -24.87 6.61 1.64
C ALA A 341 -24.73 6.70 0.11
N GLU A 342 -23.69 7.39 -0.39
CA GLU A 342 -23.39 7.45 -1.82
C GLU A 342 -22.76 6.18 -2.37
N ALA A 343 -21.98 5.45 -1.57
CA ALA A 343 -21.39 4.19 -2.00
C ALA A 343 -22.46 3.11 -2.19
N ASP A 344 -23.56 3.18 -1.44
CA ASP A 344 -24.62 2.16 -1.40
C ASP A 344 -24.04 0.75 -1.15
N GLU A 345 -22.97 0.69 -0.36
CA GLU A 345 -22.21 -0.52 -0.03
C GLU A 345 -22.32 -0.84 1.47
N THR A 346 -22.39 -2.14 1.80
CA THR A 346 -22.43 -2.72 3.14
C THR A 346 -21.27 -3.70 3.33
N ILE A 347 -20.98 -4.05 4.59
CA ILE A 347 -20.02 -5.10 4.93
C ILE A 347 -20.75 -6.41 5.23
N ALA A 348 -20.21 -7.51 4.69
CA ALA A 348 -20.61 -8.88 4.99
C ALA A 348 -19.43 -9.68 5.54
N ARG A 349 -19.57 -10.22 6.76
CA ARG A 349 -18.61 -11.15 7.36
C ARG A 349 -19.16 -12.57 7.25
N VAL A 350 -18.45 -13.46 6.55
CA VAL A 350 -18.92 -14.84 6.32
C VAL A 350 -17.82 -15.86 6.57
N GLN A 351 -18.11 -16.89 7.35
CA GLN A 351 -17.20 -18.02 7.52
C GLN A 351 -17.48 -19.08 6.46
N ILE A 352 -16.42 -19.59 5.84
CA ILE A 352 -16.51 -20.57 4.75
C ILE A 352 -16.68 -21.98 5.32
N GLU A 353 -17.83 -22.60 5.04
CA GLU A 353 -18.07 -23.98 5.42
C GLU A 353 -17.37 -24.98 4.50
N ASP A 354 -17.03 -26.16 5.01
CA ASP A 354 -16.29 -27.24 4.30
C ASP A 354 -16.87 -27.63 2.93
N ASN A 355 -18.19 -27.53 2.76
CA ASN A 355 -18.85 -27.87 1.49
C ASN A 355 -19.66 -26.69 0.92
N SER A 356 -19.26 -25.46 1.23
CA SER A 356 -19.82 -24.28 0.61
C SER A 356 -19.49 -24.22 -0.89
N TYR A 357 -20.23 -23.41 -1.65
CA TYR A 357 -19.94 -23.23 -3.07
C TYR A 357 -18.56 -22.58 -3.29
N MET A 358 -18.10 -21.75 -2.35
CA MET A 358 -16.81 -21.06 -2.40
C MET A 358 -15.62 -21.95 -1.98
N ALA A 359 -15.84 -22.98 -1.16
CA ALA A 359 -14.79 -23.82 -0.63
C ALA A 359 -13.90 -24.42 -1.73
N ASN A 360 -12.58 -24.33 -1.52
CA ASN A 360 -11.54 -24.85 -2.39
C ASN A 360 -11.49 -24.27 -3.82
N LYS A 361 -12.22 -23.19 -4.11
CA LYS A 361 -12.14 -22.50 -5.41
C LYS A 361 -11.23 -21.28 -5.34
N LYS A 362 -10.75 -20.84 -6.51
CA LYS A 362 -10.04 -19.56 -6.63
C LYS A 362 -11.02 -18.43 -6.93
N PHE A 363 -10.69 -17.21 -6.52
CA PHE A 363 -11.53 -16.04 -6.82
C PHE A 363 -11.80 -15.84 -8.31
N LYS A 364 -10.84 -16.13 -9.20
CA LYS A 364 -11.05 -16.00 -10.64
C LYS A 364 -12.15 -16.92 -11.19
N ASP A 365 -12.39 -18.04 -10.52
CA ASP A 365 -13.38 -19.04 -10.90
C ASP A 365 -14.74 -18.72 -10.27
N LEU A 366 -14.78 -17.76 -9.33
CA LEU A 366 -15.96 -17.29 -8.64
C LEU A 366 -16.31 -15.91 -9.18
N ASN A 367 -17.38 -15.82 -9.98
CA ASN A 367 -17.85 -14.54 -10.50
C ASN A 367 -18.62 -13.73 -9.42
N LEU A 368 -18.07 -13.62 -8.20
CA LEU A 368 -18.74 -12.99 -7.04
C LEU A 368 -19.28 -11.59 -7.34
N PRO A 369 -18.52 -10.68 -7.99
CA PRO A 369 -19.04 -9.35 -8.29
C PRO A 369 -20.23 -9.37 -9.26
N ILE A 370 -20.32 -10.38 -10.12
CA ILE A 370 -21.42 -10.51 -11.09
C ILE A 370 -22.62 -11.22 -10.46
N GLU A 371 -22.38 -12.28 -9.69
CA GLU A 371 -23.45 -13.11 -9.10
C GLU A 371 -24.07 -12.47 -7.86
N THR A 372 -23.28 -11.71 -7.10
CA THR A 372 -23.70 -11.15 -5.81
C THR A 372 -23.55 -9.64 -5.74
N GLY A 373 -22.84 -8.99 -6.66
CA GLY A 373 -22.43 -7.59 -6.47
C GLY A 373 -21.35 -7.39 -5.40
N MET A 374 -21.02 -8.41 -4.62
CA MET A 374 -20.03 -8.34 -3.55
C MET A 374 -18.61 -8.59 -4.09
N ARG A 375 -17.66 -7.79 -3.62
CA ARG A 375 -16.22 -7.99 -3.75
C ARG A 375 -15.63 -8.35 -2.40
N VAL A 376 -14.65 -9.25 -2.37
CA VAL A 376 -13.97 -9.59 -1.12
C VAL A 376 -12.87 -8.56 -0.84
N LEU A 377 -13.02 -7.83 0.26
CA LEU A 377 -12.03 -6.91 0.78
C LEU A 377 -10.85 -7.67 1.40
N ALA A 378 -11.15 -8.62 2.27
CA ALA A 378 -10.12 -9.31 3.06
C ALA A 378 -10.52 -10.74 3.44
N ILE A 379 -9.51 -11.53 3.78
CA ILE A 379 -9.67 -12.89 4.31
C ILE A 379 -8.95 -12.98 5.65
N LYS A 380 -9.66 -13.31 6.72
CA LYS A 380 -9.05 -13.78 7.99
C LYS A 380 -8.90 -15.29 7.89
N ARG A 381 -7.65 -15.77 7.87
CA ARG A 381 -7.29 -17.19 7.83
C ARG A 381 -6.49 -17.52 9.07
N ASN A 382 -7.15 -18.12 10.06
CA ASN A 382 -6.59 -18.30 11.39
C ASN A 382 -6.17 -16.94 12.00
N LEU A 383 -4.86 -16.75 12.21
CA LEU A 383 -4.26 -15.50 12.72
C LEU A 383 -3.74 -14.60 11.59
N ASP A 384 -3.80 -15.04 10.33
CA ASP A 384 -3.31 -14.25 9.20
C ASP A 384 -4.43 -13.51 8.50
N TRP A 385 -4.07 -12.37 7.92
CA TRP A 385 -4.95 -11.57 7.09
C TRP A 385 -4.41 -11.46 5.67
N ILE A 386 -5.32 -11.55 4.71
CA ILE A 386 -5.03 -11.31 3.30
C ILE A 386 -5.92 -10.17 2.85
N TYR A 387 -5.38 -8.96 2.82
CA TYR A 387 -6.06 -7.79 2.26
C TYR A 387 -6.02 -7.82 0.73
N ASN A 388 -7.12 -7.42 0.09
CA ASN A 388 -7.34 -7.40 -1.36
C ASN A 388 -6.85 -8.70 -2.05
N PRO A 389 -7.46 -9.85 -1.72
CA PRO A 389 -6.96 -11.15 -2.16
C PRO A 389 -6.93 -11.24 -3.69
N ARG A 390 -5.81 -11.76 -4.22
CA ARG A 390 -5.63 -11.92 -5.66
C ARG A 390 -6.65 -12.90 -6.25
N ARG A 391 -6.91 -12.75 -7.55
CA ARG A 391 -7.75 -13.65 -8.35
C ARG A 391 -7.34 -15.13 -8.27
N GLU A 392 -6.05 -15.41 -8.11
CA GLU A 392 -5.52 -16.79 -7.99
C GLU A 392 -5.59 -17.34 -6.55
N CYS A 393 -5.91 -16.51 -5.55
CA CYS A 393 -6.00 -16.91 -4.16
C CYS A 393 -7.14 -17.93 -4.01
N LYS A 394 -6.83 -19.05 -3.35
CA LYS A 394 -7.75 -20.14 -3.10
C LYS A 394 -8.45 -19.90 -1.76
N ILE A 395 -9.77 -20.02 -1.75
CA ILE A 395 -10.61 -19.96 -0.55
C ILE A 395 -10.59 -21.33 0.10
N ILE A 396 -10.33 -21.38 1.40
CA ILE A 396 -10.19 -22.61 2.19
C ILE A 396 -11.32 -22.65 3.22
N PRO A 397 -11.89 -23.83 3.52
CA PRO A 397 -12.80 -23.95 4.66
C PRO A 397 -12.22 -23.40 5.96
N GLY A 398 -13.05 -22.72 6.74
CA GLY A 398 -12.65 -22.01 7.95
C GLY A 398 -12.19 -20.57 7.71
N ASP A 399 -11.89 -20.17 6.48
CA ASP A 399 -11.63 -18.76 6.14
C ASP A 399 -12.83 -17.90 6.53
N ILE A 400 -12.59 -16.69 7.02
CA ILE A 400 -13.61 -15.66 7.17
C ILE A 400 -13.39 -14.62 6.07
N LEU A 401 -14.36 -14.48 5.17
CA LEU A 401 -14.34 -13.47 4.12
C LEU A 401 -15.04 -12.21 4.61
N ILE A 402 -14.39 -11.08 4.40
CA ILE A 402 -14.96 -9.75 4.54
C ILE A 402 -15.33 -9.27 3.14
N GLY A 403 -16.62 -9.28 2.81
CA GLY A 403 -17.18 -8.78 1.56
C GLY A 403 -17.67 -7.34 1.70
N ILE A 404 -17.53 -6.56 0.64
CA ILE A 404 -18.14 -5.24 0.47
C ILE A 404 -18.99 -5.28 -0.81
N GLY A 405 -20.16 -4.67 -0.79
CA GLY A 405 -21.01 -4.51 -1.97
C GLY A 405 -22.42 -4.09 -1.57
N PRO A 406 -23.39 -4.09 -2.50
CA PRO A 406 -24.75 -3.65 -2.23
C PRO A 406 -25.46 -4.55 -1.22
N GLU A 407 -26.39 -3.99 -0.45
CA GLU A 407 -27.11 -4.72 0.61
C GLU A 407 -27.94 -5.89 0.02
N GLU A 408 -28.48 -5.76 -1.19
CA GLU A 408 -29.22 -6.85 -1.86
C GLU A 408 -28.33 -8.07 -2.15
N GLY A 409 -27.03 -7.84 -2.36
CA GLY A 409 -26.04 -8.85 -2.68
C GLY A 409 -25.58 -9.71 -1.50
N LYS A 410 -25.73 -9.17 -0.29
CA LYS A 410 -25.22 -9.74 0.96
C LYS A 410 -25.79 -11.12 1.26
N GLY A 411 -27.10 -11.30 1.05
CA GLY A 411 -27.78 -12.57 1.30
C GLY A 411 -27.21 -13.72 0.46
N THR A 412 -27.10 -13.50 -0.86
CA THR A 412 -26.53 -14.49 -1.79
C THR A 412 -25.06 -14.77 -1.48
N PHE A 413 -24.29 -13.75 -1.10
CA PHE A 413 -22.90 -13.93 -0.69
C PHE A 413 -22.75 -14.84 0.55
N ILE A 414 -23.62 -14.66 1.56
CA ILE A 414 -23.69 -15.54 2.74
C ILE A 414 -24.11 -16.97 2.35
N GLU A 415 -25.10 -17.11 1.47
CA GLU A 415 -25.56 -18.41 0.99
C GLU A 415 -24.47 -19.16 0.22
N MET A 416 -23.69 -18.47 -0.62
CA MET A 416 -22.58 -19.10 -1.34
C MET A 416 -21.44 -19.56 -0.42
N ALA A 417 -21.26 -18.89 0.72
CA ALA A 417 -20.30 -19.24 1.77
C ALA A 417 -20.80 -20.36 2.71
N SER A 418 -22.10 -20.66 2.68
CA SER A 418 -22.75 -21.71 3.48
C SER A 418 -23.36 -22.82 2.61
N LYS A 419 -23.75 -23.95 3.20
CA LYS A 419 -24.19 -25.15 2.48
C LYS A 419 -25.55 -25.08 1.76
N LYS A 420 -26.09 -23.91 1.42
CA LYS A 420 -27.42 -23.82 0.79
C LYS A 420 -27.34 -23.65 -0.73
N LYS A 421 -27.43 -24.79 -1.43
CA LYS A 421 -28.03 -24.88 -2.76
C LYS A 421 -28.97 -26.08 -2.82
#